data_AF-A0A9E5NLE6-F1
#
_entry.id   AF-A0A9E5NLE6-F1
#
_cell.length_a   1.000
_cell.length_b   1.000
_cell.length_c   1.000
_cell.angle_alpha   90.00
_cell.angle_beta   90.00
_cell.angle_gamma   90.00
#
_symmetry.space_group_name_H-M   'P 1'
#
loop_
_entity.id
_entity.type
_entity.pdbx_description
1 polymer ?
#
loop_
_entity_poly.entity_id
_entity_poly.type
_entity_poly.pdbx_seq_one_letter_code
_entity_poly.pdbx_strand_id
1 'polypeptide(L)'
;EESPLQILDILGKAGADMGRVIIEHLDRTAYSFESMVEIAKTGCYLEFDCFSMEGYYPRRYGVFDMPNDAMRVNYVMRLIDKGYLNQILISTDTC
;
A
#
# COMPACT_ATOMS: atom_id res chain seq x y z
N GLU A 1 10.94 -2.20 4.70
CA GLU A 1 9.51 -2.59 4.67
C GLU A 1 8.84 -2.63 6.04
N GLU A 2 9.56 -2.52 7.17
CA GLU A 2 8.95 -2.68 8.51
C GLU A 2 8.15 -1.49 9.03
N SER A 3 8.43 -0.28 8.52
CA SER A 3 7.88 0.96 9.08
C SER A 3 6.33 1.01 9.12
N PRO A 4 5.56 0.58 8.10
CA PRO A 4 4.10 0.58 8.18
C PRO A 4 3.57 -0.28 9.32
N LEU A 5 4.14 -1.48 9.52
CA LEU A 5 3.71 -2.37 10.60
C LEU A 5 4.05 -1.78 11.97
N GLN A 6 5.19 -1.10 12.11
CA GLN A 6 5.54 -0.36 13.33
C GLN A 6 4.58 0.80 13.60
N ILE A 7 4.21 1.56 12.55
CA ILE A 7 3.24 2.66 12.66
C ILE A 7 1.87 2.12 13.07
N LEU A 8 1.39 1.05 12.42
CA LEU A 8 0.12 0.40 12.74
C LEU A 8 0.10 -0.16 14.16
N ASP A 9 1.20 -0.75 14.64
CA ASP A 9 1.34 -1.20 16.02
C ASP A 9 1.25 -0.04 17.02
N ILE A 10 1.91 1.09 16.74
CA ILE A 10 1.82 2.30 17.56
C ILE A 10 0.39 2.83 17.60
N LEU A 11 -0.28 2.94 16.44
CA LEU A 11 -1.66 3.40 16.34
C LEU A 11 -2.62 2.47 17.07
N GLY A 12 -2.47 1.15 16.89
CA GLY A 12 -3.26 0.14 17.60
C GLY A 12 -3.09 0.23 19.12
N LYS A 13 -1.85 0.38 19.61
CA LYS A 13 -1.56 0.58 21.04
C LYS A 13 -2.14 1.90 21.59
N ALA A 14 -2.25 2.92 20.75
CA ALA A 14 -2.90 4.18 21.11
C ALA A 14 -4.44 4.12 21.08
N GLY A 15 -5.03 2.98 20.68
CA GLY A 15 -6.48 2.79 20.60
C GLY A 15 -7.13 3.34 19.33
N ALA A 16 -6.36 3.54 18.26
CA ALA A 16 -6.91 3.93 16.97
C ALA A 16 -7.78 2.80 16.39
N ASP A 17 -8.88 3.18 15.75
CA ASP A 17 -9.71 2.26 14.97
C ASP A 17 -9.03 1.96 13.63
N MET A 18 -8.49 0.75 13.47
CA MET A 18 -7.81 0.35 12.24
C MET A 18 -8.71 0.44 11.01
N GLY A 19 -10.03 0.26 11.18
CA GLY A 19 -11.02 0.45 10.12
C GLY A 19 -11.19 1.92 9.67
N ARG A 20 -10.41 2.84 10.23
CA ARG A 20 -10.34 4.26 9.84
C ARG A 20 -8.90 4.70 9.54
N VAL A 21 -7.97 3.76 9.41
CA VAL A 21 -6.58 4.01 9.06
C VAL A 21 -6.35 3.58 7.60
N ILE A 22 -5.61 4.39 6.87
CA ILE A 22 -5.19 4.13 5.49
C ILE A 22 -3.67 4.13 5.46
N ILE A 23 -3.07 3.12 4.82
CA ILE A 23 -1.66 3.13 4.44
C ILE A 23 -1.58 3.42 2.94
N GLU A 24 -1.05 4.59 2.64
CA GLU A 24 -0.87 5.14 1.30
C GLU A 24 0.47 4.70 0.67
N HIS A 25 0.66 5.01 -0.61
CA HIS A 25 1.90 4.84 -1.39
C HIS A 25 2.46 3.42 -1.40
N LEU A 26 1.60 2.40 -1.32
CA LEU A 26 2.02 1.00 -1.27
C LEU A 26 2.76 0.55 -2.54
N ASP A 27 2.40 1.14 -3.67
CA ASP A 27 2.91 0.86 -5.00
C ASP A 27 4.19 1.63 -5.35
N ARG A 28 4.57 2.67 -4.61
CA ARG A 28 5.85 3.39 -4.80
C ARG A 28 6.84 3.29 -3.64
N THR A 29 6.69 2.27 -2.80
CA THR A 29 7.57 2.04 -1.63
C THR A 29 8.31 0.70 -1.68
N ALA A 30 8.34 0.06 -2.87
CA ALA A 30 9.03 -1.20 -3.13
C ALA A 30 8.65 -2.34 -2.15
N TYR A 31 7.40 -2.39 -1.69
CA TYR A 31 6.95 -3.44 -0.80
C TYR A 31 6.86 -4.79 -1.52
N SER A 32 7.26 -5.85 -0.82
CA SER A 32 6.87 -7.21 -1.18
C SER A 32 5.35 -7.38 -1.05
N PHE A 33 4.80 -8.30 -1.83
CA PHE A 33 3.37 -8.64 -1.73
C PHE A 33 3.03 -9.20 -0.34
N GLU A 34 3.96 -9.94 0.27
CA GLU A 34 3.84 -10.48 1.61
C GLU A 34 3.69 -9.36 2.64
N SER A 35 4.47 -8.28 2.54
CA SER A 35 4.31 -7.09 3.38
C SER A 35 2.94 -6.43 3.21
N MET A 36 2.42 -6.33 1.98
CA MET A 36 1.07 -5.82 1.74
C MET A 36 0.01 -6.70 2.44
N VAL A 37 0.17 -8.02 2.41
CA VAL A 37 -0.73 -8.94 3.11
C VAL A 37 -0.65 -8.77 4.63
N GLU A 38 0.54 -8.60 5.21
CA GLU A 38 0.68 -8.35 6.65
C GLU A 38 0.03 -7.02 7.07
N ILE A 39 0.14 -5.98 6.24
CA ILE A 39 -0.56 -4.70 6.45
C ILE A 39 -2.08 -4.92 6.42
N ALA A 40 -2.60 -5.64 5.42
CA ALA A 40 -4.03 -5.92 5.29
C ALA A 40 -4.62 -6.72 6.45
N LYS A 41 -3.82 -7.59 7.10
CA LYS A 41 -4.26 -8.34 8.29
C LYS A 41 -4.55 -7.45 9.50
N THR A 42 -4.01 -6.24 9.54
CA THR A 42 -4.25 -5.31 10.65
C THR A 42 -5.66 -4.72 10.64
N GLY A 43 -6.39 -4.84 9.52
CA GLY A 43 -7.73 -4.27 9.35
C GLY A 43 -7.73 -2.85 8.79
N CYS A 44 -6.57 -2.30 8.43
CA CYS A 44 -6.47 -1.00 7.77
C CYS A 44 -6.75 -1.08 6.28
N TYR A 45 -7.03 0.07 5.67
CA TYR A 45 -7.13 0.19 4.23
C TYR A 45 -5.74 0.27 3.58
N LEU A 46 -5.64 -0.31 2.38
CA LEU A 46 -4.48 -0.31 1.52
C LEU A 46 -4.78 0.58 0.32
N GLU A 47 -4.05 1.68 0.17
CA GLU A 47 -4.25 2.59 -0.96
C GLU A 47 -3.15 2.45 -2.02
N PHE A 48 -3.61 2.26 -3.25
CA PHE A 48 -2.82 2.32 -4.49
C PHE A 48 -3.10 3.68 -5.14
N ASP A 49 -2.39 4.71 -4.68
CA ASP A 49 -2.62 6.10 -5.10
C ASP A 49 -1.75 6.55 -6.27
N CYS A 50 -0.81 5.74 -6.77
CA CYS A 50 0.11 6.18 -7.82
C CYS A 50 -0.30 5.71 -9.22
N PHE A 51 -1.59 5.48 -9.49
CA PHE A 51 -2.03 5.16 -10.86
C PHE A 51 -1.62 6.26 -11.85
N SER A 52 -1.17 5.84 -13.04
CA SER A 52 -0.54 6.69 -14.06
C SER A 52 0.84 7.27 -13.72
N MET A 53 1.37 7.05 -12.51
CA MET A 53 2.76 7.37 -12.16
C MET A 53 3.67 6.19 -12.54
N GLU A 54 4.27 6.27 -13.73
CA GLU A 54 5.09 5.19 -14.30
C GLU A 54 6.49 5.67 -14.70
N GLY A 55 7.46 4.75 -14.66
CA GLY A 55 8.82 5.01 -15.14
C GLY A 55 9.75 5.60 -14.07
N TYR A 56 10.18 6.84 -14.26
CA TYR A 56 11.25 7.43 -13.43
C TYR A 56 10.75 7.80 -12.03
N TYR A 57 11.36 7.19 -11.01
CA TYR A 57 11.26 7.65 -9.64
C TYR A 57 12.53 8.41 -9.22
N PRO A 58 12.42 9.60 -8.59
CA PRO A 58 13.59 10.36 -8.20
C PRO A 58 14.49 9.57 -7.25
N ARG A 59 15.75 9.38 -7.63
CA ARG A 59 16.74 8.59 -6.86
C ARG A 59 16.91 9.04 -5.41
N ARG A 60 16.61 10.30 -5.09
CA ARG A 60 16.63 10.83 -3.72
C ARG A 60 15.58 10.19 -2.79
N TYR A 61 14.51 9.63 -3.37
CA TYR A 61 13.41 8.98 -2.64
C TYR A 61 13.53 7.45 -2.65
N GLY A 62 14.21 6.88 -3.64
CA GLY A 62 14.45 5.43 -3.70
C GLY A 62 15.06 4.99 -5.01
N VAL A 63 15.57 3.76 -5.03
CA VAL A 63 16.10 3.11 -6.24
C VAL A 63 15.41 1.75 -6.37
N PHE A 64 14.34 1.72 -7.16
CA PHE A 64 13.56 0.52 -7.47
C PHE A 64 12.79 0.77 -8.78
N ASP A 65 12.30 -0.31 -9.38
CA ASP A 65 11.45 -0.22 -10.55
C ASP A 65 10.02 0.14 -10.13
N MET A 66 9.56 1.33 -10.55
CA MET A 66 8.19 1.76 -10.30
C MET A 66 7.24 0.81 -11.04
N PRO A 67 6.22 0.24 -10.38
CA PRO A 67 5.22 -0.54 -11.08
C PRO A 67 4.48 0.33 -12.10
N ASN A 68 4.09 -0.29 -13.21
CA ASN A 68 3.10 0.28 -14.11
C ASN A 68 1.68 -0.09 -13.65
N ASP A 69 0.67 0.46 -14.29
CA ASP A 69 -0.72 0.25 -13.90
C ASP A 69 -1.16 -1.22 -14.04
N ALA A 70 -0.60 -1.96 -15.01
CA ALA A 70 -0.86 -3.39 -15.12
C ALA A 70 -0.33 -4.17 -13.91
N MET A 71 0.85 -3.81 -13.39
CA MET A 71 1.41 -4.38 -12.17
C MET A 71 0.57 -4.02 -10.94
N ARG A 72 0.09 -2.77 -10.84
CA ARG A 72 -0.83 -2.34 -9.77
C ARG A 72 -2.11 -3.16 -9.77
N VAL A 73 -2.75 -3.33 -10.93
CA VAL A 73 -3.93 -4.18 -11.08
C VAL A 73 -3.63 -5.62 -10.65
N ASN A 74 -2.46 -6.17 -11.00
CA ASN A 74 -2.07 -7.52 -10.56
C ASN A 74 -1.94 -7.61 -9.04
N TYR A 75 -1.39 -6.60 -8.36
CA TYR A 75 -1.36 -6.59 -6.88
C TYR A 75 -2.76 -6.53 -6.28
N VAL A 76 -3.62 -5.66 -6.79
CA VAL A 76 -5.03 -5.54 -6.37
C VAL A 76 -5.75 -6.87 -6.53
N MET A 77 -5.65 -7.51 -7.70
CA MET A 77 -6.27 -8.83 -7.95
C MET A 77 -5.77 -9.89 -6.97
N ARG A 78 -4.46 -9.95 -6.71
CA ARG A 78 -3.89 -10.91 -5.74
C ARG A 78 -4.35 -10.64 -4.31
N LEU A 79 -4.57 -9.37 -3.92
CA LEU A 79 -5.15 -9.03 -2.61
C LEU A 79 -6.63 -9.41 -2.53
N ILE A 80 -7.39 -9.22 -3.62
CA ILE A 80 -8.78 -9.67 -3.72
C ILE A 80 -8.87 -11.19 -3.56
N ASP A 81 -8.00 -11.95 -4.23
CA ASP A 81 -7.93 -13.42 -4.10
C ASP A 81 -7.63 -13.89 -2.67
N LYS A 82 -7.01 -13.02 -1.85
CA LYS A 82 -6.75 -13.25 -0.42
C LYS A 82 -7.89 -12.81 0.50
N GLY A 83 -8.98 -12.24 -0.06
CA GLY A 83 -10.18 -11.84 0.68
C GLY A 83 -10.20 -10.38 1.13
N TYR A 84 -9.28 -9.53 0.63
CA TYR A 84 -9.14 -8.15 1.10
C TYR A 84 -9.83 -7.09 0.23
N LEU A 85 -10.76 -7.48 -0.65
CA LEU A 85 -11.47 -6.57 -1.58
C LEU A 85 -11.99 -5.29 -0.89
N ASN A 86 -12.62 -5.42 0.27
CA ASN A 86 -13.26 -4.30 0.97
C ASN A 86 -12.27 -3.36 1.69
N GLN A 87 -10.97 -3.59 1.58
CA GLN A 87 -9.91 -2.77 2.18
C GLN A 87 -9.05 -2.04 1.13
N ILE A 88 -9.35 -2.17 -0.15
CA ILE A 88 -8.52 -1.60 -1.23
C ILE A 88 -9.07 -0.25 -1.66
N LEU A 89 -8.20 0.76 -1.69
CA LEU A 89 -8.46 2.10 -2.20
C LEU A 89 -7.56 2.39 -3.41
N ILE A 90 -8.04 3.23 -4.32
CA ILE A 90 -7.34 3.60 -5.56
C ILE A 90 -7.47 5.11 -5.77
N SER A 91 -6.35 5.75 -6.11
CA SER A 91 -6.27 7.18 -6.40
C SER A 91 -5.11 7.48 -7.38
N THR A 92 -4.78 8.76 -7.61
CA THR A 92 -3.73 9.21 -8.56
C THR A 92 -2.68 10.16 -7.95
N ASP A 93 -2.67 10.39 -6.63
CA ASP A 93 -1.69 11.21 -5.89
C ASP A 93 -1.40 12.57 -6.58
N THR A 94 -2.46 13.20 -7.11
CA THR A 94 -2.37 14.45 -7.87
C THR A 94 -2.74 15.64 -6.99
N CYS A 95 -1.80 16.59 -6.83
CA CYS A 95 -1.94 17.78 -5.97
C CYS A 95 -1.72 19.08 -6.75
#